data_AF-A0AAE7JPR0-F1
#
_entry.id   AF-A0AAE7JPR0-F1
#
_cell.length_a   1.000
_cell.length_b   1.000
_cell.length_c   1.000
_cell.angle_alpha   90.00
_cell.angle_beta   90.00
_cell.angle_gamma   90.00
#
_symmetry.space_group_name_H-M   'P 1'
#
loop_
_entity.id
_entity.type
_entity.pdbx_description
1 polymer ?
#
loop_
_entity_poly.entity_id
_entity_poly.type
_entity_poly.pdbx_seq_one_letter_code
_entity_poly.pdbx_strand_id
1 'polypeptide(L)' 'MKKFEVKNIKCQNCANTIKNYFEDEFGKVDVDVEKGIVSLNLDDDKIKYFCDEMNDLGFEVLKEIK' A
#
# COMPACT_ATOMS: atom_id res chain seq x y z
N MET A 1 0.89 -8.27 -9.97
CA MET A 1 1.51 -7.42 -8.92
C MET A 1 1.52 -5.97 -9.39
N LYS A 2 0.73 -5.13 -8.73
CA LYS A 2 0.65 -3.69 -8.98
C LYS A 2 1.57 -2.96 -8.00
N LYS A 3 1.99 -1.75 -8.36
CA LYS A 3 2.84 -0.89 -7.53
C LYS A 3 2.22 0.49 -7.41
N PHE A 4 2.27 1.07 -6.23
CA PHE A 4 1.66 2.36 -5.94
C PHE A 4 2.70 3.28 -5.30
N GLU A 5 2.76 4.53 -5.78
CA GLU A 5 3.48 5.60 -5.08
C GLU A 5 2.60 6.12 -3.95
N VAL A 6 3.14 6.16 -2.74
CA VAL A 6 2.40 6.45 -1.51
C VAL A 6 3.18 7.44 -0.64
N LYS A 7 2.50 8.48 -0.14
CA LYS A 7 3.08 9.41 0.84
C LYS A 7 2.86 8.95 2.28
N ASN A 8 3.60 9.59 3.18
CA ASN A 8 3.52 9.40 4.64
C ASN A 8 4.04 8.05 5.17
N ILE A 9 4.69 7.24 4.33
CA ILE A 9 5.48 6.09 4.76
C ILE A 9 6.87 6.61 5.15
N LYS A 10 7.15 6.73 6.45
CA LYS A 10 8.39 7.38 6.96
C LYS A 10 9.34 6.45 7.71
N CYS A 11 8.87 5.27 8.14
CA CYS A 11 9.68 4.34 8.91
C CYS A 11 9.20 2.90 8.72
N GLN A 12 9.97 1.95 9.25
CA GLN A 12 9.63 0.53 9.20
C GLN A 12 8.31 0.20 9.91
N ASN A 13 7.92 0.94 10.94
CA ASN A 13 6.62 0.74 11.58
C ASN A 13 5.46 1.10 10.64
N CYS A 14 5.57 2.15 9.81
CA CYS A 14 4.56 2.45 8.78
C CYS A 14 4.41 1.27 7.80
N ALA A 15 5.55 0.70 7.36
CA ALA A 15 5.53 -0.47 6.47
C ALA A 15 4.86 -1.67 7.14
N ASN A 16 5.17 -1.94 8.41
CA ASN A 16 4.56 -3.05 9.14
C ASN A 16 3.05 -2.86 9.33
N THR A 17 2.59 -1.64 9.59
CA THR A 17 1.14 -1.32 9.66
C THR A 17 0.44 -1.67 8.34
N ILE A 18 0.98 -1.21 7.21
CA ILE A 18 0.40 -1.47 5.87
C ILE A 18 0.41 -2.98 5.58
N LYS A 19 1.53 -3.66 5.85
CA LYS A 19 1.66 -5.10 5.61
C LYS A 19 0.63 -5.87 6.43
N ASN A 20 0.62 -5.69 7.74
CA ASN A 20 -0.27 -6.43 8.63
C ASN A 20 -1.75 -6.17 8.32
N TYR A 21 -2.11 -4.97 7.85
CA TYR A 21 -3.49 -4.63 7.50
C TYR A 21 -3.98 -5.38 6.26
N PHE A 22 -3.14 -5.48 5.24
CA PHE A 22 -3.52 -5.97 3.92
C PHE A 22 -3.09 -7.42 3.65
N GLU A 23 -2.22 -8.00 4.47
CA GLU A 23 -1.67 -9.34 4.23
C GLU A 23 -2.74 -10.44 4.28
N ASP A 24 -3.73 -10.33 5.16
CA ASP A 24 -4.82 -11.31 5.25
C ASP A 24 -5.74 -11.29 4.02
N GLU A 25 -5.93 -10.13 3.39
CA GLU A 25 -6.82 -9.97 2.23
C GLU A 25 -6.11 -10.17 0.89
N PHE A 26 -4.91 -9.60 0.74
CA PHE A 26 -4.18 -9.56 -0.53
C PHE A 26 -2.94 -10.47 -0.54
N GLY A 27 -2.64 -11.16 0.56
CA GLY A 27 -1.46 -11.99 0.70
C GLY A 27 -0.19 -11.15 0.78
N LYS A 28 0.82 -11.46 -0.04
CA LYS A 28 2.12 -10.79 0.06
C LYS A 28 2.01 -9.29 -0.27
N VAL A 29 2.34 -8.45 0.72
CA VAL A 29 2.47 -6.99 0.58
C VAL A 29 3.93 -6.59 0.82
N ASP A 30 4.54 -5.95 -0.17
CA ASP A 30 5.89 -5.38 -0.06
C ASP A 30 5.81 -3.86 0.05
N VAL A 31 6.56 -3.30 0.99
CA VAL A 31 6.64 -1.84 1.21
C VAL A 31 8.11 -1.42 1.17
N ASP A 32 8.44 -0.55 0.22
CA ASP A 32 9.71 0.15 0.13
C ASP A 32 9.57 1.51 0.81
N VAL A 33 10.06 1.60 2.05
CA VAL A 33 9.98 2.82 2.87
C VAL A 33 10.83 3.95 2.29
N GLU A 34 11.97 3.63 1.66
CA GLU A 34 12.87 4.65 1.10
C GLU A 34 12.27 5.32 -0.12
N LYS A 35 11.54 4.56 -0.95
CA LYS A 35 10.87 5.07 -2.15
C LYS A 35 9.41 5.46 -1.94
N GLY A 36 8.81 5.09 -0.81
CA GLY A 36 7.37 5.23 -0.59
C GLY A 36 6.55 4.40 -1.59
N ILE A 37 6.97 3.17 -1.87
CA ILE A 37 6.29 2.29 -2.83
C ILE A 37 5.64 1.12 -2.10
N VAL A 38 4.36 0.90 -2.35
CA VAL A 38 3.64 -0.30 -1.90
C VAL A 38 3.39 -1.19 -3.12
N SER A 39 3.71 -2.48 -3.01
CA SER A 39 3.52 -3.47 -4.06
C SER A 39 2.72 -4.65 -3.54
N LEU A 40 1.64 -5.02 -4.23
CA LEU A 40 0.74 -6.09 -3.84
C LEU A 40 0.06 -6.73 -5.06
N ASN A 41 -0.48 -7.93 -4.90
CA ASN A 41 -1.37 -8.52 -5.89
C ASN A 41 -2.79 -8.01 -5.63
N LEU A 42 -3.29 -7.23 -6.59
CA LEU A 42 -4.54 -6.49 -6.47
C LEU A 42 -5.23 -6.47 -7.82
N ASP A 43 -6.51 -6.85 -7.82
CA ASP A 43 -7.39 -6.76 -8.98
C ASP A 43 -7.91 -5.32 -9.16
N ASP A 44 -8.28 -4.94 -10.38
CA ASP A 44 -8.66 -3.56 -10.72
C ASP A 44 -9.88 -3.06 -9.94
N ASP A 45 -10.81 -3.96 -9.59
CA ASP A 45 -12.02 -3.66 -8.81
C ASP A 45 -11.72 -3.37 -7.32
N LYS A 46 -10.58 -3.84 -6.81
CA LYS A 46 -10.12 -3.62 -5.43
C LYS A 46 -9.28 -2.37 -5.25
N ILE A 47 -8.90 -1.67 -6.33
CA ILE A 47 -8.07 -0.45 -6.27
C ILE A 47 -8.72 0.64 -5.43
N LYS A 48 -10.03 0.88 -5.61
CA LYS A 48 -10.74 1.93 -4.85
C LYS A 48 -10.69 1.63 -3.35
N TYR A 49 -11.01 0.39 -2.97
CA TYR A 49 -10.95 -0.06 -1.58
C TYR A 49 -9.55 0.11 -1.00
N PHE A 50 -8.50 -0.36 -1.70
CA PHE A 50 -7.12 -0.17 -1.25
C PHE A 50 -6.79 1.30 -0.99
N CYS A 51 -7.19 2.22 -1.88
CA CYS A 51 -6.95 3.65 -1.71
C CYS A 51 -7.70 4.25 -0.51
N ASP A 52 -8.97 3.84 -0.30
CA ASP A 52 -9.79 4.31 0.82
C ASP A 52 -9.18 3.85 2.16
N GLU A 53 -8.87 2.55 2.27
CA GLU A 53 -8.26 1.96 3.46
C GLU A 53 -6.87 2.55 3.77
N MET A 54 -6.05 2.78 2.74
CA MET A 54 -4.76 3.47 2.92
C MET A 54 -4.95 4.87 3.49
N ASN A 55 -5.97 5.62 3.04
CA ASN A 55 -6.28 6.95 3.54
C ASN A 55 -6.70 6.91 5.02
N ASP A 56 -7.56 5.95 5.38
CA ASP A 56 -8.00 5.73 6.77
C ASP A 56 -6.85 5.36 7.70
N LEU A 57 -5.84 4.64 7.20
CA LEU A 57 -4.58 4.36 7.91
C LEU A 57 -3.61 5.55 7.96
N GLY A 58 -3.90 6.64 7.23
CA GLY A 58 -3.09 7.87 7.19
C GLY A 58 -2.06 7.94 6.06
N PHE A 59 -2.17 7.07 5.05
CA PHE A 59 -1.28 6.99 3.89
C PHE A 59 -1.99 7.45 2.61
N GLU A 60 -1.38 8.35 1.86
CA GLU A 60 -1.99 8.91 0.63
C GLU A 60 -1.43 8.19 -0.60
N VAL A 61 -2.27 7.45 -1.31
CA VAL A 61 -1.92 6.84 -2.60
C VAL A 61 -1.96 7.90 -3.70
N LEU A 62 -0.84 8.14 -4.37
CA LEU A 62 -0.74 9.17 -5.41
C LEU A 62 -1.08 8.65 -6.81
N LYS A 63 -0.51 7.51 -7.18
CA LYS A 63 -0.69 6.88 -8.50
C LYS A 63 -0.21 5.43 -8.53
N GLU A 64 -0.76 4.65 -9.45
CA GLU A 64 -0.21 3.37 -9.86
C GLU A 64 1.03 3.58 -10.76
N ILE A 65 2.09 2.82 -10.50
CA ILE A 65 3.33 2.79 -11.28
C ILE A 65 3.30 1.54 -12.16
N LYS A 66 3.43 1.72 -13.47
CA LYS A 66 3.53 0.64 -14.46
C LYS A 66 4.98 0.15 -14.61
#